data_AF-A0A7S0MVZ9-F1
#
_entry.id   AF-A0A7S0MVZ9-F1
#
_cell.length_a   1.000
_cell.length_b   1.000
_cell.length_c   1.000
_cell.angle_alpha   90.00
_cell.angle_beta   90.00
_cell.angle_gamma   90.00
#
_symmetry.space_group_name_H-M   'P 1'
#
loop_
_entity.id
_entity.type
_entity.pdbx_description
1 polymer ?
#
loop_
_entity_poly.entity_id
_entity_poly.type
_entity_poly.pdbx_seq_one_letter_code
_entity_poly.pdbx_strand_id
1 'polypeptide(L)'
;SLQLYKGGTAVGHAKKQLDIAAQHLEALKRLRPPSEAATDAAGAGAAPVVGFDWWVNQRLLAPTPPRRIKILEWGETLAHFADLLAHLQAAIAVMRCTSLQEVLKEVQRFGEASPSIVARSRLAELLLQEDRLLGRAEWPLVLREAMWLPPTAFAGDEAVETYLEHVAEVMQMTLRSLCASRGRLRRKLRHLVDHGGGLHQEAEVLDPT
;
A
#
# COMPACT_ATOMS: atom_id res chain seq x y z
N SER A 1 -4.94 7.53 -21.48
CA SER A 1 -6.16 7.71 -20.68
C SER A 1 -6.52 6.41 -19.97
N LEU A 2 -6.50 6.39 -18.63
CA LEU A 2 -6.89 5.23 -17.77
C LEU A 2 -8.39 4.86 -17.86
N GLN A 3 -9.15 5.48 -18.78
CA GLN A 3 -10.59 5.33 -18.91
C GLN A 3 -11.06 3.99 -19.51
N LEU A 4 -10.16 3.17 -20.05
CA LEU A 4 -10.54 1.97 -20.83
C LEU A 4 -10.74 0.68 -20.02
N TYR A 5 -10.92 0.73 -18.70
CA TYR A 5 -11.20 -0.48 -17.91
C TYR A 5 -12.53 -0.43 -17.15
N LYS A 6 -13.43 -1.37 -17.49
CA LYS A 6 -14.68 -1.68 -16.79
C LYS A 6 -14.41 -2.42 -15.46
N GLY A 7 -13.56 -1.88 -14.59
CA GLY A 7 -13.25 -2.43 -13.27
C GLY A 7 -14.31 -2.18 -12.19
N GLY A 8 -15.53 -1.78 -12.59
CA GLY A 8 -16.58 -1.36 -11.67
C GLY A 8 -17.08 -2.46 -10.72
N THR A 9 -16.97 -3.74 -11.12
CA THR A 9 -17.51 -4.86 -10.35
C THR A 9 -16.63 -5.24 -9.16
N ALA A 10 -15.30 -5.34 -9.34
CA ALA A 10 -14.37 -5.74 -8.29
C ALA A 10 -14.18 -4.65 -7.21
N VAL A 11 -14.05 -3.39 -7.64
CA VAL A 11 -13.97 -2.25 -6.70
C VAL A 11 -15.30 -2.05 -5.97
N GLY A 12 -16.42 -2.21 -6.67
CA GLY A 12 -17.74 -2.20 -6.05
C GLY A 12 -17.92 -3.30 -5.00
N HIS A 13 -17.42 -4.51 -5.29
CA HIS A 13 -17.43 -5.62 -4.35
C HIS A 13 -16.54 -5.33 -3.12
N ALA A 14 -15.31 -4.85 -3.33
CA ALA A 14 -14.41 -4.49 -2.25
C ALA A 14 -15.00 -3.42 -1.33
N LYS A 15 -15.63 -2.39 -1.91
CA LYS A 15 -16.34 -1.35 -1.14
C LYS A 15 -17.48 -1.94 -0.32
N LYS A 16 -18.32 -2.79 -0.93
CA LYS A 16 -19.42 -3.47 -0.23
C LYS A 16 -18.92 -4.30 0.95
N GLN A 17 -17.80 -5.01 0.81
CA GLN A 17 -17.20 -5.79 1.89
C GLN A 17 -16.70 -4.89 3.03
N LEU A 18 -16.10 -3.74 2.72
CA LEU A 18 -15.69 -2.76 3.74
C LEU A 18 -16.89 -2.15 4.47
N ASP A 19 -17.99 -1.89 3.76
CA ASP A 19 -19.22 -1.37 4.36
C ASP A 19 -19.85 -2.40 5.32
N ILE A 20 -19.85 -3.69 4.94
CA ILE A 20 -20.28 -4.80 5.82
C ILE A 20 -19.38 -4.89 7.06
N ALA A 21 -18.07 -4.82 6.87
CA ALA A 21 -17.12 -4.84 7.99
C ALA A 21 -17.32 -3.65 8.96
N ALA A 22 -17.62 -2.46 8.43
CA ALA A 22 -17.95 -1.30 9.24
C ALA A 22 -19.25 -1.50 10.05
N GLN A 23 -20.28 -2.11 9.44
CA GLN A 23 -21.52 -2.46 10.16
C GLN A 23 -21.27 -3.45 11.30
N HIS A 24 -20.42 -4.46 11.07
CA HIS A 24 -20.01 -5.39 12.13
C HIS A 24 -19.24 -4.69 13.25
N LEU A 25 -18.35 -3.76 12.91
CA LEU A 25 -17.64 -2.97 13.91
C LEU A 25 -18.60 -2.14 14.78
N GLU A 26 -19.61 -1.52 14.17
CA GLU A 26 -20.65 -0.80 14.92
C GLU A 26 -21.49 -1.72 15.80
N ALA A 27 -21.76 -2.95 15.36
CA ALA A 27 -22.41 -3.96 16.20
C ALA A 27 -21.53 -4.35 17.39
N LEU A 28 -20.23 -4.54 17.18
CA LEU A 28 -19.26 -4.88 18.23
C LEU A 28 -19.12 -3.76 19.27
N LYS A 29 -19.16 -2.48 18.85
CA LYS A 29 -19.15 -1.33 19.78
C LYS A 29 -20.32 -1.32 20.75
N ARG A 30 -21.46 -1.93 20.39
CA ARG A 30 -22.66 -2.02 21.24
C ARG A 30 -22.61 -3.19 22.22
N LEU A 31 -21.68 -4.13 22.04
CA LEU A 31 -21.50 -5.24 22.97
C LEU A 31 -20.83 -4.77 24.25
N ARG A 32 -21.18 -5.40 25.37
CA ARG A 32 -20.50 -5.19 26.64
C ARG A 32 -19.02 -5.64 26.48
N PRO A 33 -18.04 -4.85 26.95
CA PRO A 33 -16.65 -5.29 26.93
C PRO A 33 -16.52 -6.62 27.71
N PRO A 34 -15.72 -7.57 27.22
CA PRO A 34 -15.38 -8.76 28.01
C PRO A 34 -14.75 -8.30 29.34
N SER A 35 -15.01 -9.03 30.43
CA SER A 35 -14.47 -8.71 31.75
C SER A 35 -12.95 -8.56 31.69
N GLU A 36 -12.45 -7.33 31.80
CA GLU A 36 -11.03 -6.97 31.76
C GLU A 36 -10.34 -7.40 33.06
N ALA A 37 -10.08 -8.70 33.20
CA ALA A 37 -9.19 -9.20 34.24
C ALA A 37 -7.73 -8.90 33.83
N ALA A 38 -7.19 -7.81 34.37
CA ALA A 38 -5.77 -7.42 34.46
C ALA A 38 -4.94 -7.52 33.15
N THR A 39 -4.61 -6.35 32.59
CA THR A 39 -3.97 -6.14 31.28
C THR A 39 -2.44 -6.35 31.23
N ASP A 40 -1.80 -6.90 32.26
CA ASP A 40 -0.36 -7.17 32.27
C ASP A 40 -0.04 -8.67 32.36
N ALA A 41 -0.06 -9.37 31.22
CA ALA A 41 0.48 -10.73 31.14
C ALA A 41 2.01 -10.70 30.99
N ALA A 42 2.76 -10.28 32.03
CA ALA A 42 4.17 -10.63 32.21
C ALA A 42 4.77 -10.12 33.54
N GLY A 43 4.40 -10.78 34.63
CA GLY A 43 5.20 -10.91 35.84
C GLY A 43 4.91 -12.28 36.45
N ALA A 44 5.91 -12.95 37.01
CA ALA A 44 5.69 -14.15 37.83
C ALA A 44 4.77 -13.76 39.00
N GLY A 45 3.46 -13.92 38.83
CA GLY A 45 2.45 -13.44 39.78
C GLY A 45 1.19 -12.78 39.18
N ALA A 46 1.15 -12.45 37.88
CA ALA A 46 -0.08 -11.96 37.26
C ALA A 46 -1.04 -13.12 36.94
N ALA A 47 -2.33 -12.94 37.24
CA ALA A 47 -3.36 -13.93 36.93
C ALA A 47 -3.38 -14.24 35.42
N PRO A 48 -3.51 -15.51 35.00
CA PRO A 48 -3.50 -15.86 33.58
C PRO A 48 -4.69 -15.20 32.88
N VAL A 49 -4.40 -14.45 31.82
CA VAL A 49 -5.45 -13.97 30.91
C VAL A 49 -6.08 -15.19 30.27
N VAL A 50 -7.37 -15.40 30.53
CA VAL A 50 -8.11 -16.58 30.05
C VAL A 50 -7.98 -16.67 28.53
N GLY A 51 -7.38 -17.76 28.03
CA GLY A 51 -7.20 -18.02 26.59
C GLY A 51 -5.85 -17.60 25.99
N PHE A 52 -4.97 -16.92 26.73
CA PHE A 52 -3.60 -16.60 26.29
C PHE A 52 -2.58 -17.07 27.33
N ASP A 53 -1.96 -18.23 27.09
CA ASP A 53 -0.85 -18.73 27.91
C ASP A 53 0.50 -18.49 27.21
N TRP A 54 1.34 -17.66 27.82
CA TRP A 54 2.68 -17.36 27.32
C TRP A 54 3.60 -18.59 27.33
N TRP A 55 3.37 -19.56 28.24
CA TRP A 55 4.15 -20.80 28.32
C TRP A 55 3.96 -21.68 27.08
N VAL A 56 2.77 -21.67 26.50
CA VAL A 56 2.46 -22.41 25.27
C VAL A 56 3.29 -21.86 24.10
N ASN A 57 3.35 -20.53 23.95
CA ASN A 57 4.11 -19.89 22.89
C ASN A 57 5.64 -20.11 23.04
N GLN A 58 6.17 -20.16 24.27
CA GLN A 58 7.60 -20.40 24.48
C GLN A 58 8.06 -21.82 24.09
N ARG A 59 7.18 -22.82 24.20
CA ARG A 59 7.51 -24.22 23.89
C ARG A 59 7.32 -24.57 22.41
N LEU A 60 6.45 -23.85 21.70
CA LEU A 60 6.15 -24.09 20.29
C LEU A 60 6.99 -23.27 19.31
N LEU A 61 7.54 -22.13 19.75
CA LEU A 61 8.33 -21.24 18.89
C LEU A 61 9.83 -21.54 19.02
N ALA A 62 10.57 -21.37 17.92
CA ALA A 62 12.03 -21.40 17.93
C ALA A 62 12.59 -20.46 19.02
N PRO A 63 13.76 -20.77 19.62
CA PRO A 63 14.32 -20.00 20.72
C PRO A 63 14.53 -18.55 20.28
N THR A 64 13.57 -17.72 20.63
CA THR A 64 13.59 -16.27 20.47
C THR A 64 13.51 -15.68 21.88
N PRO A 65 14.17 -14.53 22.14
CA PRO A 65 14.08 -13.89 23.44
C PRO A 65 12.61 -13.69 23.85
N PRO A 66 12.26 -13.88 25.15
CA PRO A 66 10.89 -13.75 25.61
C PRO A 66 10.35 -12.35 25.28
N ARG A 67 9.27 -12.29 24.50
CA ARG A 67 8.58 -11.04 24.15
C ARG A 67 7.39 -10.85 25.09
N ARG A 68 7.30 -9.68 25.74
CA ARG A 68 6.07 -9.31 26.45
C ARG A 68 4.96 -9.07 25.43
N ILE A 69 3.83 -9.76 25.60
CA ILE A 69 2.65 -9.57 24.76
C ILE A 69 1.78 -8.53 25.46
N LYS A 70 1.65 -7.34 24.85
CA LYS A 70 0.65 -6.37 25.28
C LYS A 70 -0.66 -6.75 24.62
N ILE A 71 -1.66 -7.12 25.42
CA ILE A 71 -3.02 -7.33 24.96
C ILE A 71 -3.70 -5.96 24.96
N LEU A 72 -4.29 -5.58 23.81
CA LEU A 72 -5.02 -4.32 23.70
C LEU A 72 -6.33 -4.41 24.49
N GLU A 73 -6.71 -3.32 25.15
CA GLU A 73 -8.03 -3.21 25.75
C GLU A 73 -9.13 -3.24 24.68
N TRP A 74 -10.36 -3.53 25.09
CA TRP A 74 -11.48 -3.64 24.14
C TRP A 74 -11.67 -2.35 23.34
N GLY A 75 -11.57 -1.20 24.00
CA GLY A 75 -11.66 0.12 23.36
C GLY A 75 -10.53 0.37 22.35
N GLU A 76 -9.28 0.08 22.75
CA GLU A 76 -8.10 0.21 21.87
C GLU A 76 -8.22 -0.70 20.63
N THR A 77 -8.74 -1.91 20.82
CA THR A 77 -8.97 -2.89 19.74
C THR A 77 -10.00 -2.38 18.73
N LEU A 78 -11.14 -1.86 19.20
CA LEU A 78 -12.17 -1.31 18.34
C LEU A 78 -11.69 -0.07 17.58
N ALA A 79 -10.94 0.81 18.24
CA ALA A 79 -10.30 1.97 17.59
C ALA A 79 -9.32 1.53 16.50
N HIS A 80 -8.49 0.53 16.77
CA HIS A 80 -7.56 -0.02 15.79
C HIS A 80 -8.27 -0.56 14.54
N PHE A 81 -9.38 -1.29 14.70
CA PHE A 81 -10.16 -1.76 13.56
C PHE A 81 -10.86 -0.64 12.79
N ALA A 82 -11.32 0.41 13.48
CA ALA A 82 -11.89 1.60 12.82
C ALA A 82 -10.84 2.28 11.92
N ASP A 83 -9.63 2.50 12.45
CA ASP A 83 -8.52 3.09 11.71
C ASP A 83 -8.11 2.20 10.53
N LEU A 84 -8.05 0.88 10.73
CA LEU A 84 -7.74 -0.07 9.68
C LEU A 84 -8.75 0.01 8.52
N LEU A 85 -10.05 0.03 8.82
CA LEU A 85 -11.09 0.15 7.80
C LEU A 85 -11.00 1.48 7.04
N ALA A 86 -10.78 2.59 7.75
CA ALA A 86 -10.59 3.90 7.12
C ALA A 86 -9.38 3.90 6.17
N HIS A 87 -8.25 3.33 6.60
CA HIS A 87 -7.06 3.20 5.75
C HIS A 87 -7.33 2.31 4.52
N LEU A 88 -8.07 1.20 4.67
CA LEU A 88 -8.42 0.34 3.54
C LEU A 88 -9.35 1.03 2.54
N GLN A 89 -10.31 1.81 3.03
CA GLN A 89 -11.18 2.64 2.18
C GLN A 89 -10.38 3.68 1.39
N ALA A 90 -9.41 4.34 2.03
CA ALA A 90 -8.50 5.26 1.35
C ALA A 90 -7.63 4.54 0.30
N ALA A 91 -7.15 3.32 0.60
CA ALA A 91 -6.35 2.54 -0.35
C ALA A 91 -7.12 2.16 -1.63
N ILE A 92 -8.41 1.80 -1.52
CA ILE A 92 -9.22 1.48 -2.70
C ILE A 92 -9.67 2.73 -3.49
N ALA A 93 -9.65 3.91 -2.88
CA ALA A 93 -10.05 5.15 -3.52
C ALA A 93 -9.15 5.52 -4.71
N VAL A 94 -7.89 5.07 -4.70
CA VAL A 94 -6.93 5.28 -5.80
C VAL A 94 -7.43 4.70 -7.13
N MET A 95 -8.29 3.68 -7.08
CA MET A 95 -8.90 3.08 -8.27
C MET A 95 -9.83 4.04 -9.01
N ARG A 96 -10.13 5.22 -8.46
CA ARG A 96 -10.91 6.27 -9.14
C ARG A 96 -10.04 7.25 -9.93
N CYS A 97 -8.71 7.17 -9.79
CA CYS A 97 -7.79 8.03 -10.53
C CYS A 97 -7.83 7.73 -12.03
N THR A 98 -7.68 8.79 -12.81
CA THR A 98 -7.76 8.80 -14.28
C THR A 98 -6.43 9.16 -14.95
N SER A 99 -5.46 9.66 -14.18
CA SER A 99 -4.11 9.99 -14.65
C SER A 99 -3.03 9.54 -13.66
N LEU A 100 -1.78 9.43 -14.14
CA LEU A 100 -0.62 9.14 -13.30
C LEU A 100 -0.41 10.23 -12.22
N GLN A 101 -0.65 11.50 -12.57
CA GLN A 101 -0.52 12.61 -11.63
C GLN A 101 -1.51 12.51 -10.47
N GLU A 102 -2.77 12.15 -10.75
CA GLU A 102 -3.77 11.89 -9.71
C GLU A 102 -3.34 10.72 -8.81
N VAL A 103 -2.84 9.63 -9.39
CA VAL A 103 -2.32 8.49 -8.64
C VAL A 103 -1.20 8.92 -7.69
N LEU A 104 -0.19 9.64 -8.19
CA LEU A 104 0.95 10.09 -7.37
C LEU A 104 0.49 10.97 -6.20
N LYS A 105 -0.44 11.89 -6.45
CA LYS A 105 -1.02 12.78 -5.42
C LYS A 105 -1.77 11.99 -4.35
N GLU A 106 -2.60 11.03 -4.74
CA GLU A 106 -3.34 10.20 -3.79
C GLU A 106 -2.41 9.27 -3.00
N VAL A 107 -1.37 8.71 -3.63
CA VAL A 107 -0.36 7.90 -2.93
C VAL A 107 0.43 8.72 -1.92
N GLN A 108 0.82 9.96 -2.26
CA GLN A 108 1.48 10.86 -1.33
C GLN A 108 0.58 11.17 -0.13
N ARG A 109 -0.66 11.59 -0.38
CA ARG A 109 -1.66 11.89 0.66
C ARG A 109 -1.91 10.68 1.56
N PHE A 110 -1.99 9.49 0.96
CA PHE A 110 -2.12 8.24 1.69
C PHE A 110 -0.91 7.98 2.59
N GLY A 111 0.31 8.23 2.12
CA GLY A 111 1.53 8.08 2.90
C GLY A 111 1.63 9.02 4.12
N GLU A 112 1.15 10.26 3.98
CA GLU A 112 1.12 11.27 5.04
C GLU A 112 0.24 10.86 6.22
N ALA A 113 -0.88 10.17 5.95
CA ALA A 113 -1.79 9.63 6.98
C ALA A 113 -1.19 8.50 7.84
N SER A 114 0.05 8.07 7.57
CA SER A 114 0.73 6.97 8.27
C SER A 114 -0.08 5.66 8.38
N PRO A 115 -0.61 5.14 7.26
CA PRO A 115 -1.59 4.05 7.24
C PRO A 115 -1.05 2.73 7.76
N SER A 116 -1.97 1.83 8.11
CA SER A 116 -1.63 0.48 8.56
C SER A 116 -0.81 -0.29 7.52
N ILE A 117 -0.03 -1.27 7.97
CA ILE A 117 0.77 -2.12 7.07
C ILE A 117 -0.11 -2.87 6.07
N VAL A 118 -1.30 -3.30 6.49
CA VAL A 118 -2.26 -4.01 5.64
C VAL A 118 -2.76 -3.09 4.51
N ALA A 119 -3.14 -1.86 4.83
CA ALA A 119 -3.61 -0.90 3.84
C ALA A 119 -2.50 -0.49 2.86
N ARG A 120 -1.26 -0.32 3.33
CA ARG A 120 -0.09 -0.09 2.48
C ARG A 120 0.18 -1.24 1.50
N SER A 121 0.15 -2.48 1.99
CA SER A 121 0.32 -3.66 1.14
C SER A 121 -0.78 -3.74 0.08
N ARG A 122 -2.03 -3.47 0.50
CA ARG A 122 -3.16 -3.47 -0.43
C ARG A 122 -3.04 -2.38 -1.49
N LEU A 123 -2.64 -1.17 -1.11
CA LEU A 123 -2.39 -0.09 -2.07
C LEU A 123 -1.30 -0.47 -3.08
N ALA A 124 -0.19 -1.05 -2.63
CA ALA A 124 0.90 -1.47 -3.51
C ALA A 124 0.43 -2.52 -4.55
N GLU A 125 -0.38 -3.49 -4.12
CA GLU A 125 -0.98 -4.50 -4.99
C GLU A 125 -1.99 -3.90 -5.99
N LEU A 126 -2.78 -2.92 -5.56
CA LEU A 126 -3.74 -2.23 -6.43
C LEU A 126 -3.04 -1.38 -7.49
N LEU A 127 -1.92 -0.74 -7.14
CA LEU A 127 -1.18 0.15 -8.06
C LEU A 127 -0.51 -0.61 -9.20
N LEU A 128 0.02 -1.80 -8.93
CA LEU A 128 0.86 -2.55 -9.85
C LEU A 128 0.34 -3.98 -9.98
N GLN A 129 -0.39 -4.23 -11.06
CA GLN A 129 -0.95 -5.55 -11.38
C GLN A 129 -0.43 -5.97 -12.74
N GLU A 130 0.29 -7.09 -12.82
CA GLU A 130 0.82 -7.64 -14.08
C GLU A 130 1.59 -6.59 -14.90
N ASP A 131 2.45 -5.81 -14.23
CA ASP A 131 3.21 -4.69 -14.81
C ASP A 131 2.37 -3.58 -15.45
N ARG A 132 1.08 -3.48 -15.11
CA ARG A 132 0.19 -2.38 -15.51
C ARG A 132 -0.11 -1.46 -14.35
N LEU A 133 -0.28 -0.17 -14.66
CA LEU A 133 -0.78 0.80 -13.69
C LEU A 133 -2.26 0.56 -13.40
N LEU A 134 -2.59 0.32 -12.13
CA LEU A 134 -3.94 -0.01 -11.64
C LEU A 134 -4.57 -1.26 -12.27
N GLY A 135 -3.78 -2.09 -12.96
CA GLY A 135 -4.30 -3.17 -13.81
C GLY A 135 -5.04 -2.68 -15.06
N ARG A 136 -4.92 -1.40 -15.42
CA ARG A 136 -5.72 -0.75 -16.48
C ARG A 136 -4.93 -0.29 -17.68
N ALA A 137 -3.73 0.24 -17.46
CA ALA A 137 -2.94 0.84 -18.53
C ALA A 137 -1.51 0.35 -18.52
N GLU A 138 -1.00 0.14 -19.74
CA GLU A 138 0.40 -0.13 -20.01
C GLU A 138 1.24 1.12 -19.70
N TRP A 139 2.42 0.91 -19.14
CA TRP A 139 3.31 2.00 -18.78
C TRP A 139 3.69 2.92 -19.94
N PRO A 140 4.07 2.44 -21.13
CA PRO A 140 4.48 3.32 -22.23
C PRO A 140 3.38 4.31 -22.63
N LEU A 141 2.11 3.88 -22.61
CA LEU A 141 0.97 4.74 -22.92
C LEU A 141 0.75 5.79 -21.82
N VAL A 142 0.86 5.39 -20.56
CA VAL A 142 0.71 6.29 -19.41
C VAL A 142 1.82 7.34 -19.39
N LEU A 143 3.06 6.95 -19.71
CA LEU A 143 4.21 7.83 -19.73
C LEU A 143 4.12 8.84 -20.88
N ARG A 144 3.75 8.39 -22.08
CA ARG A 144 3.51 9.31 -23.22
C ARG A 144 2.44 10.35 -22.89
N GLU A 145 1.33 9.93 -22.27
CA GLU A 145 0.28 10.85 -21.81
C GLU A 145 0.80 11.82 -20.74
N ALA A 146 1.61 11.34 -19.79
CA ALA A 146 2.19 12.17 -18.73
C ALA A 146 3.24 13.18 -19.26
N MET A 147 3.92 12.85 -20.36
CA MET A 147 4.89 13.71 -21.05
C MET A 147 4.25 14.61 -22.11
N TRP A 148 2.92 14.59 -22.24
CA TRP A 148 2.18 15.28 -23.32
C TRP A 148 2.64 14.91 -24.74
N LEU A 149 3.17 13.69 -24.91
CA LEU A 149 3.55 13.16 -26.21
C LEU A 149 2.33 12.56 -26.94
N PRO A 150 2.20 12.77 -28.26
CA PRO A 150 1.22 12.05 -29.06
C PRO A 150 1.38 10.53 -28.91
N PRO A 151 0.30 9.73 -28.92
CA PRO A 151 0.40 8.27 -28.82
C PRO A 151 1.25 7.62 -29.93
N THR A 152 1.35 8.30 -31.08
CA THR A 152 2.14 7.88 -32.26
C THR A 152 3.53 8.49 -32.31
N ALA A 153 3.87 9.40 -31.39
CA ALA A 153 5.20 10.00 -31.36
C ALA A 153 6.23 8.92 -31.01
N PHE A 154 7.24 8.80 -31.88
CA PHE A 154 8.31 7.81 -31.76
C PHE A 154 7.82 6.35 -31.78
N ALA A 155 6.62 6.10 -32.33
CA ALA A 155 6.09 4.74 -32.45
C ALA A 155 6.95 3.94 -33.44
N GLY A 156 7.58 2.87 -32.94
CA GLY A 156 8.49 2.03 -33.73
C GLY A 156 9.96 2.43 -33.67
N ASP A 157 10.32 3.46 -32.89
CA ASP A 157 11.71 3.77 -32.54
C ASP A 157 12.14 2.89 -31.35
N GLU A 158 12.99 1.91 -31.63
CA GLU A 158 13.47 0.94 -30.63
C GLU A 158 14.18 1.60 -29.45
N ALA A 159 14.90 2.71 -29.69
CA ALA A 159 15.61 3.42 -28.65
C ALA A 159 14.64 4.13 -27.69
N VAL A 160 13.56 4.73 -28.23
CA VAL A 160 12.55 5.41 -27.41
C VAL A 160 11.67 4.41 -26.65
N GLU A 161 11.31 3.27 -27.24
CA GLU A 161 10.57 2.23 -26.50
C GLU A 161 11.40 1.66 -25.34
N THR A 162 12.70 1.39 -25.58
CA THR A 162 13.62 0.94 -24.52
C THR A 162 13.73 1.96 -23.40
N TYR A 163 13.85 3.25 -23.74
CA TYR A 163 13.87 4.33 -22.76
C TYR A 163 12.57 4.38 -21.93
N LEU A 164 11.40 4.25 -22.58
CA LEU A 164 10.11 4.25 -21.89
C LEU A 164 9.94 3.05 -20.96
N GLU A 165 10.51 1.90 -21.31
CA GLU A 165 10.57 0.72 -20.44
C GLU A 165 11.44 1.00 -19.19
N HIS A 166 12.62 1.58 -19.35
CA HIS A 166 13.46 1.99 -18.20
C HIS A 166 12.75 3.02 -17.31
N VAL A 167 12.10 4.03 -17.89
CA VAL A 167 11.30 5.01 -17.13
C VAL A 167 10.16 4.32 -16.39
N ALA A 168 9.49 3.34 -17.02
CA ALA A 168 8.44 2.55 -16.39
C ALA A 168 8.95 1.80 -15.17
N GLU A 169 10.09 1.10 -15.28
CA GLU A 169 10.70 0.37 -14.16
C GLU A 169 11.00 1.28 -12.96
N VAL A 170 11.58 2.46 -13.22
CA VAL A 170 11.86 3.45 -12.16
C VAL A 170 10.56 3.97 -11.55
N MET A 171 9.53 4.23 -12.36
CA MET A 171 8.24 4.68 -11.86
C MET A 171 7.54 3.62 -11.01
N GLN A 172 7.57 2.35 -11.43
CA GLN A 172 7.08 1.23 -10.64
C GLN A 172 7.83 1.11 -9.31
N MET A 173 9.17 1.19 -9.33
CA MET A 173 9.98 1.16 -8.12
C MET A 173 9.63 2.33 -7.19
N THR A 174 9.39 3.52 -7.74
CA THR A 174 8.98 4.71 -7.00
C THR A 174 7.64 4.47 -6.30
N LEU A 175 6.60 4.04 -7.05
CA LEU A 175 5.28 3.76 -6.48
C LEU A 175 5.32 2.68 -5.39
N ARG A 176 6.04 1.57 -5.60
CA ARG A 176 6.24 0.53 -4.55
C ARG A 176 6.91 1.10 -3.30
N SER A 177 7.84 2.03 -3.49
CA SER A 177 8.59 2.65 -2.39
C SER A 177 7.75 3.65 -1.61
N LEU A 178 6.90 4.42 -2.29
CA LEU A 178 5.96 5.35 -1.66
C LEU A 178 4.91 4.62 -0.81
N CYS A 179 4.51 3.42 -1.21
CA CYS A 179 3.65 2.56 -0.39
C CYS A 179 4.38 1.90 0.79
N ALA A 180 5.70 1.97 0.87
CA ALA A 180 6.46 1.37 1.98
C ALA A 180 6.44 2.24 3.26
N SER A 181 6.98 1.71 4.35
CA SER A 181 7.18 2.54 5.56
C SER A 181 8.24 3.61 5.31
N ARG A 182 8.18 4.76 6.00
CA ARG A 182 9.16 5.86 5.87
C ARG A 182 10.61 5.40 5.99
N GLY A 183 10.88 4.46 6.90
CA GLY A 183 12.22 3.87 7.06
C GLY A 183 12.68 3.04 5.86
N ARG A 184 11.76 2.30 5.21
CA ARG A 184 12.04 1.56 3.97
C ARG A 184 12.16 2.49 2.77
N LEU A 185 11.29 3.49 2.66
CA LEU A 185 11.37 4.55 1.66
C LEU A 185 12.76 5.20 1.68
N ARG A 186 13.23 5.62 2.86
CA ARG A 186 14.55 6.24 3.02
C ARG A 186 15.70 5.37 2.50
N ARG A 187 15.64 4.04 2.72
CA ARG A 187 16.66 3.11 2.21
C ARG A 187 16.62 3.00 0.69
N LYS A 188 15.44 3.14 0.08
CA LYS A 188 15.25 3.05 -1.37
C LYS A 188 15.50 4.35 -2.11
N LEU A 189 15.48 5.51 -1.42
CA LEU A 189 15.75 6.82 -2.03
C LEU A 189 17.08 6.86 -2.77
N ARG A 190 18.15 6.28 -2.20
CA ARG A 190 19.46 6.24 -2.88
C ARG A 190 19.37 5.56 -4.24
N HIS A 191 18.79 4.35 -4.28
CA HIS A 191 18.61 3.62 -5.52
C HIS A 191 17.76 4.40 -6.53
N LEU A 192 16.70 5.06 -6.09
CA LEU A 192 15.86 5.89 -6.96
C LEU A 192 16.64 7.06 -7.58
N VAL A 193 17.49 7.72 -6.81
CA VAL A 193 18.35 8.80 -7.30
C VAL A 193 19.37 8.27 -8.31
N ASP A 194 20.01 7.14 -8.03
CA ASP A 194 20.99 6.53 -8.93
C ASP A 194 20.34 6.13 -10.28
N HIS A 195 19.15 5.52 -10.25
CA HIS A 195 18.43 5.13 -11.48
C HIS A 195 17.89 6.36 -12.23
N GLY A 196 17.42 7.39 -11.51
CA GLY A 196 17.00 8.65 -12.13
C GLY A 196 18.15 9.39 -12.83
N GLY A 197 19.36 9.31 -12.28
CA GLY A 197 20.57 9.84 -12.93
C GLY A 197 20.88 9.13 -14.25
N GLY A 198 20.73 7.80 -14.30
CA GLY A 198 20.89 7.03 -15.53
C GLY A 198 19.86 7.42 -16.60
N LEU A 199 18.58 7.54 -16.22
CA LEU A 199 17.52 7.99 -17.13
C LEU A 199 17.76 9.39 -17.69
N HIS A 200 18.35 10.29 -16.90
CA HIS A 200 18.67 11.63 -17.37
C HIS A 200 19.76 11.60 -18.45
N GLN A 201 20.81 10.81 -18.25
CA GLN A 201 21.87 10.64 -19.24
C GLN A 201 21.36 9.98 -20.53
N GLU A 202 20.49 8.99 -20.42
CA GLU A 202 19.86 8.34 -21.57
C GLU A 202 18.98 9.33 -22.36
N ALA A 203 18.24 10.19 -21.65
CA ALA A 203 17.45 11.25 -22.28
C ALA A 203 18.32 12.27 -23.05
N GLU A 204 19.48 12.67 -22.50
CA GLU A 204 20.42 13.58 -23.18
C GLU A 204 20.98 12.99 -24.48
N VAL A 205 21.15 11.67 -24.55
CA VAL A 205 21.59 10.98 -25.77
C VAL A 205 20.48 10.92 -26.83
N LEU A 206 19.22 10.87 -26.40
CA LEU A 206 18.04 10.77 -27.26
C LEU A 206 17.53 12.12 -27.77
N ASP A 207 17.89 13.24 -27.12
CA ASP A 207 17.55 14.58 -27.59
C ASP A 207 18.35 14.94 -28.85
N PRO A 208 17.73 15.02 -30.04
CA PRO A 208 18.40 15.54 -31.21
C PRO A 208 18.41 17.06 -31.09
N THR A 209 19.59 17.63 -30.88
CA THR A 209 19.82 19.07 -31.16
C THR A 209 19.55 19.40 -32.61
#